data_AF-A0A847GHJ3-F1
#
_entry.id   AF-A0A847GHJ3-F1
#
_cell.length_a   1.000
_cell.length_b   1.000
_cell.length_c   1.000
_cell.angle_alpha   90.00
_cell.angle_beta   90.00
_cell.angle_gamma   90.00
#
_symmetry.space_group_name_H-M   'P 1'
#
loop_
_entity.id
_entity.type
_entity.pdbx_description
1 polymer ?
#
loop_
_entity_poly.entity_id
_entity_poly.type
_entity_poly.pdbx_seq_one_letter_code
_entity_poly.pdbx_strand_id
1 'polypeptide(L)'
;MGYPWLRLKWLVLSGYLFAWVPWFMLLARRSHQAEILGRWSLRSFAVLVAASLGLALATCGVGWACFRRSGSADVLERALHRVRSSRLGRLAALAAAPIIWLIPVVYLARLATPLSPTILASLLAAAGMVLAWELALVLSERPEREQRDLLKKGCLFSISLLVSLVGIEIAGRASGIHQFAWWDLNPPGLNVRFHTQDFDVRVVTNRQGLRESETVPLAPGAESRVVVVGDSMTFGWGVLDEATYARQTEILLRERYGLERVRVINMGRPGACPRDYLRYVRRYALQFQPRLIVVAFLVGNDCPIVPPARLRSEADFRRALDEHLAAAATPAAERWLSQSFVASLLYAGAYRRLAGSSGRQGEGLRGPLFGEPNPLDPQQVRHDLGQAPDPQRSRQQYARLQRDGWIERGLNWQVNPWLVHSAIVHPSGPADALVVREPTRRAMEQEWQLCEAVLLECRAAAAAARAELLILAVPSAQAVAPQSLEFLRQLGCEVDDQMLRTRTVNDWLAGFAVRFGIPCVDPIETFRQAAAQGQSLYFETDDHWNANGHRLLAEVLAAALASPPSASRLAGPSGRDYTPRDGQ
;
A
#
# COMPACT_ATOMS: atom_id res chain seq x y z
N MET A 1 -17.12 -12.68 -65.39
CA MET A 1 -15.67 -12.95 -65.52
C MET A 1 -15.00 -12.59 -64.21
N GLY A 2 -14.60 -13.61 -63.44
CA GLY A 2 -14.03 -13.46 -62.12
C GLY A 2 -12.61 -12.91 -62.22
N TYR A 3 -12.28 -11.99 -61.32
CA TYR A 3 -10.94 -11.42 -61.20
C TYR A 3 -10.15 -12.21 -60.13
N PRO A 4 -9.29 -13.19 -60.53
CA PRO A 4 -8.55 -14.02 -59.58
C PRO A 4 -7.54 -13.24 -58.71
N TRP A 5 -7.25 -11.98 -59.06
CA TRP A 5 -6.41 -11.08 -58.27
C TRP A 5 -7.05 -10.55 -56.97
N LEU A 6 -8.38 -10.65 -56.80
CA LEU A 6 -9.06 -10.24 -55.55
C LEU A 6 -8.95 -11.30 -54.44
N ARG A 7 -8.89 -12.59 -54.79
CA ARG A 7 -8.60 -13.66 -53.82
C ARG A 7 -7.13 -13.67 -53.41
N LEU A 8 -6.22 -13.35 -54.33
CA LEU A 8 -4.79 -13.26 -54.06
C LEU A 8 -4.46 -12.10 -53.10
N LYS A 9 -5.16 -10.96 -53.16
CA LYS A 9 -4.95 -9.84 -52.22
C LYS A 9 -5.41 -10.16 -50.79
N TRP A 10 -6.46 -10.95 -50.59
CA TRP A 10 -6.89 -11.37 -49.26
C TRP A 10 -6.02 -12.48 -48.69
N LEU A 11 -5.51 -13.40 -49.52
CA LEU A 11 -4.52 -14.41 -49.12
C LEU A 11 -3.13 -13.79 -48.87
N VAL A 12 -2.77 -12.73 -49.59
CA VAL A 12 -1.53 -11.96 -49.33
C VAL A 12 -1.71 -11.06 -48.10
N LEU A 13 -2.86 -10.44 -47.85
CA LEU A 13 -3.09 -9.67 -46.60
C LEU A 13 -3.15 -10.57 -45.36
N SER A 14 -3.80 -11.74 -45.47
CA SER A 14 -3.83 -12.73 -44.38
C SER A 14 -2.50 -13.44 -44.22
N GLY A 15 -1.77 -13.72 -45.32
CA GLY A 15 -0.40 -14.23 -45.30
C GLY A 15 0.61 -13.24 -44.72
N TYR A 16 0.46 -11.93 -44.96
CA TYR A 16 1.28 -10.88 -44.36
C TYR A 16 1.00 -10.68 -42.86
N LEU A 17 -0.24 -10.93 -42.40
CA LEU A 17 -0.59 -10.98 -40.97
C LEU A 17 -0.02 -12.23 -40.28
N PHE A 18 0.18 -13.34 -41.00
CA PHE A 18 0.72 -14.59 -40.47
C PHE A 18 2.26 -14.71 -40.55
N ALA A 19 2.94 -13.90 -41.37
CA ALA A 19 4.40 -13.93 -41.52
C ALA A 19 5.17 -13.38 -40.29
N TRP A 20 4.49 -12.74 -39.34
CA TRP A 20 5.14 -12.08 -38.20
C TRP A 20 5.52 -13.03 -37.07
N VAL A 21 4.86 -14.18 -36.90
CA VAL A 21 5.19 -15.09 -35.78
C VAL A 21 6.58 -15.73 -35.94
N PRO A 22 7.01 -16.21 -37.13
CA PRO A 22 8.38 -16.69 -37.34
C PRO A 22 9.42 -15.57 -37.36
N TRP A 23 9.07 -14.38 -37.85
CA TRP A 23 9.97 -13.22 -37.92
C TRP A 23 10.25 -12.58 -36.56
N PHE A 24 9.26 -12.59 -35.66
CA PHE A 24 9.40 -12.15 -34.28
C PHE A 24 10.37 -13.05 -33.49
N MET A 25 10.49 -14.32 -33.88
CA MET A 25 11.50 -15.23 -33.34
C MET A 25 12.89 -15.08 -33.97
N LEU A 26 13.04 -14.44 -35.12
CA LEU A 26 14.36 -14.15 -35.70
C LEU A 26 14.97 -12.84 -35.18
N LEU A 27 14.14 -11.94 -34.63
CA LEU A 27 14.54 -10.61 -34.13
C LEU A 27 14.65 -10.49 -32.59
N ALA A 28 14.08 -11.43 -31.83
CA ALA A 28 14.30 -11.47 -30.38
C ALA A 28 15.71 -11.98 -30.07
N ARG A 29 16.49 -11.23 -29.26
CA ARG A 29 17.78 -11.74 -28.74
C ARG A 29 17.56 -13.10 -28.08
N ARG A 30 18.46 -14.07 -28.34
CA ARG A 30 18.37 -15.48 -27.86
C ARG A 30 18.01 -15.63 -26.38
N SER A 31 18.32 -14.65 -25.53
CA SER A 31 18.01 -14.64 -24.10
C SER A 31 16.51 -14.49 -23.77
N HIS A 32 15.67 -13.91 -24.63
CA HIS A 32 14.24 -13.67 -24.33
C HIS A 32 13.29 -14.72 -24.93
N GLN A 33 13.78 -15.60 -25.79
CA GLN A 33 12.95 -16.64 -26.38
C GLN A 33 12.68 -17.80 -25.41
N ALA A 34 13.66 -18.14 -24.59
CA ALA A 34 13.55 -19.22 -23.60
C ALA A 34 12.57 -18.88 -22.47
N GLU A 35 12.49 -17.60 -22.08
CA GLU A 35 11.68 -17.15 -20.95
C GLU A 35 10.18 -17.03 -21.30
N ILE A 36 9.88 -16.64 -22.55
CA ILE A 36 8.51 -16.54 -23.07
C ILE A 36 7.92 -17.94 -23.34
N LEU A 37 8.73 -18.86 -23.89
CA LEU A 37 8.30 -20.24 -24.16
C LEU A 37 8.19 -21.11 -22.91
N GLY A 38 8.93 -20.79 -21.83
CA GLY A 38 8.92 -21.58 -20.60
C GLY A 38 7.64 -21.47 -19.75
N ARG A 39 6.81 -20.45 -19.98
CA ARG A 39 5.62 -20.17 -19.14
C ARG A 39 4.28 -20.53 -19.77
N TRP A 40 4.26 -20.94 -21.04
CA TRP A 40 3.03 -21.27 -21.76
C TRP A 40 3.04 -22.74 -22.16
N SER A 41 2.13 -23.55 -21.60
CA SER A 41 1.92 -24.89 -22.14
C SER A 41 1.35 -24.79 -23.56
N LEU A 42 1.71 -25.72 -24.45
CA LEU A 42 1.18 -25.78 -25.82
C LEU A 42 -0.37 -25.78 -25.84
N ARG A 43 -0.98 -26.34 -24.78
CA ARG A 43 -2.43 -26.36 -24.54
C ARG A 43 -3.00 -24.97 -24.23
N SER A 44 -2.33 -24.18 -23.39
CA SER A 44 -2.75 -22.80 -23.06
C SER A 44 -2.71 -21.89 -24.29
N PHE A 45 -1.71 -22.09 -25.15
CA PHE A 45 -1.62 -21.39 -26.43
C PHE A 45 -2.74 -21.83 -27.39
N ALA A 46 -2.98 -23.13 -27.52
CA ALA A 46 -4.05 -23.67 -28.36
C ALA A 46 -5.45 -23.23 -27.90
N VAL A 47 -5.70 -23.15 -26.58
CA VAL A 47 -6.97 -22.67 -26.01
C VAL A 47 -7.18 -21.18 -26.31
N LEU A 48 -6.14 -20.36 -26.19
CA LEU A 48 -6.25 -18.93 -26.52
C LEU A 48 -6.51 -18.72 -28.01
N VAL A 49 -5.85 -19.49 -28.88
CA VAL A 49 -6.07 -19.47 -30.34
C VAL A 49 -7.48 -19.94 -30.69
N ALA A 50 -7.95 -21.04 -30.07
CA ALA A 50 -9.29 -21.58 -30.30
C ALA A 50 -10.40 -20.65 -29.78
N ALA A 51 -10.24 -20.04 -28.61
CA ALA A 51 -11.17 -19.06 -28.06
C ALA A 51 -11.24 -17.79 -28.92
N SER A 52 -10.10 -17.35 -29.45
CA SER A 52 -10.02 -16.21 -30.37
C SER A 52 -10.66 -16.52 -31.73
N LEU A 53 -10.47 -17.75 -32.25
CA LEU A 53 -11.16 -18.23 -33.45
C LEU A 53 -12.67 -18.35 -33.24
N GLY A 54 -13.10 -18.89 -32.10
CA GLY A 54 -14.52 -19.05 -31.76
C GLY A 54 -15.25 -17.72 -31.62
N LEU A 55 -14.61 -16.74 -30.96
CA LEU A 55 -15.17 -15.40 -30.82
C LEU A 55 -15.21 -14.66 -32.16
N ALA A 56 -14.18 -14.79 -32.99
CA ALA A 56 -14.16 -14.20 -34.34
C ALA A 56 -15.25 -14.81 -35.24
N LEU A 57 -15.42 -16.13 -35.23
CA LEU A 57 -16.44 -16.83 -36.00
C LEU A 57 -17.85 -16.53 -35.50
N ALA A 58 -18.06 -16.39 -34.19
CA ALA A 58 -19.34 -15.97 -33.61
C ALA A 58 -19.68 -14.52 -33.97
N THR A 59 -18.68 -13.63 -33.96
CA THR A 59 -18.85 -12.21 -34.33
C THR A 59 -19.11 -12.07 -35.84
N CYS A 60 -18.44 -12.85 -36.68
CA CYS A 60 -18.70 -12.94 -38.11
C CYS A 60 -20.06 -13.60 -38.42
N GLY A 61 -20.48 -14.59 -37.64
CA GLY A 61 -21.76 -15.30 -37.79
C GLY A 61 -22.97 -14.44 -37.39
N VAL A 62 -22.87 -13.71 -36.27
CA VAL A 62 -23.87 -12.71 -35.84
C VAL A 62 -23.90 -11.55 -36.84
N GLY A 63 -22.73 -11.06 -37.26
CA GLY A 63 -22.61 -10.04 -38.30
C GLY A 63 -23.24 -10.47 -39.63
N TRP A 64 -23.03 -11.72 -40.06
CA TRP A 64 -23.60 -12.27 -41.29
C TRP A 64 -25.12 -12.51 -41.18
N ALA A 65 -25.63 -12.99 -40.04
CA ALA A 65 -27.06 -13.17 -39.80
C ALA A 65 -27.83 -11.84 -39.74
N CYS A 66 -27.21 -10.80 -39.18
CA CYS A 66 -27.73 -9.43 -39.22
C CYS A 66 -27.67 -8.83 -40.64
N PHE A 67 -26.60 -9.09 -41.41
CA PHE A 67 -26.44 -8.60 -42.79
C PHE A 67 -27.39 -9.24 -43.80
N ARG A 68 -27.72 -10.53 -43.61
CA ARG A 68 -28.55 -11.29 -44.56
C ARG A 68 -30.04 -10.93 -44.46
N ARG A 69 -30.49 -10.44 -43.29
CA ARG A 69 -31.89 -10.05 -43.04
C ARG A 69 -32.22 -8.61 -43.43
N SER A 70 -31.23 -7.76 -43.68
CA SER A 70 -31.42 -6.32 -43.83
C SER A 70 -31.25 -5.76 -45.25
N GLY A 71 -31.08 -6.62 -46.28
CA GLY A 71 -30.88 -6.15 -47.67
C GLY A 71 -29.68 -5.20 -47.87
N SER A 72 -28.73 -5.20 -46.93
CA SER A 72 -27.70 -4.15 -46.79
C SER A 72 -26.42 -4.39 -47.60
N ALA A 73 -26.41 -5.35 -48.52
CA ALA A 73 -25.29 -5.55 -49.45
C ALA A 73 -25.10 -4.30 -50.35
N ASP A 74 -26.21 -3.74 -50.85
CA ASP A 74 -26.18 -2.53 -51.69
C ASP A 74 -25.78 -1.27 -50.91
N VAL A 75 -26.01 -1.23 -49.59
CA VAL A 75 -25.65 -0.07 -48.75
C VAL A 75 -24.15 -0.04 -48.51
N LEU A 76 -23.54 -1.19 -48.21
CA LEU A 76 -22.09 -1.30 -48.02
C LEU A 76 -21.33 -1.06 -49.35
N GLU A 77 -21.87 -1.55 -50.47
CA GLU A 77 -21.26 -1.37 -51.79
C GLU A 77 -21.34 0.10 -52.25
N ARG A 78 -22.47 0.78 -52.00
CA ARG A 78 -22.61 2.23 -52.23
C ARG A 78 -21.74 3.08 -51.31
N ALA A 79 -21.58 2.68 -50.04
CA ALA A 79 -20.69 3.33 -49.09
C ALA A 79 -19.21 3.22 -49.53
N LEU A 80 -18.77 2.02 -49.90
CA LEU A 80 -17.42 1.77 -50.41
C LEU A 80 -17.16 2.48 -51.74
N HIS A 81 -18.15 2.54 -52.63
CA HIS A 81 -18.04 3.29 -53.89
C HIS A 81 -17.91 4.80 -53.64
N ARG A 82 -18.63 5.37 -52.66
CA ARG A 82 -18.55 6.80 -52.31
C ARG A 82 -17.26 7.19 -51.56
N VAL A 83 -16.74 6.28 -50.73
CA VAL A 83 -15.41 6.43 -50.12
C VAL A 83 -14.32 6.43 -51.20
N ARG A 84 -14.48 5.64 -52.26
CA ARG A 84 -13.56 5.59 -53.41
C ARG A 84 -13.70 6.77 -54.37
N SER A 85 -14.90 7.30 -54.57
CA SER A 85 -15.17 8.33 -55.59
C SER A 85 -14.95 9.77 -55.10
N SER A 86 -15.05 10.05 -53.80
CA SER A 86 -14.83 11.38 -53.25
C SER A 86 -13.38 11.60 -52.78
N ARG A 87 -12.81 12.78 -53.07
CA ARG A 87 -11.45 13.16 -52.63
C ARG A 87 -11.35 13.19 -51.10
N LEU A 88 -12.45 13.53 -50.42
CA LEU A 88 -12.57 13.55 -48.95
C LEU A 88 -12.71 12.14 -48.33
N GLY A 89 -13.44 11.21 -48.96
CA GLY A 89 -13.53 9.81 -48.50
C GLY A 89 -12.19 9.08 -48.59
N ARG A 90 -11.39 9.39 -49.62
CA ARG A 90 -10.01 8.91 -49.74
C ARG A 90 -9.10 9.50 -48.67
N LEU A 91 -9.23 10.79 -48.35
CA LEU A 91 -8.46 11.44 -47.28
C LEU A 91 -8.85 10.92 -45.88
N ALA A 92 -10.13 10.62 -45.63
CA ALA A 92 -10.59 10.03 -44.38
C ALA A 92 -10.09 8.58 -44.20
N ALA A 93 -10.10 7.78 -45.28
CA ALA A 93 -9.52 6.44 -45.26
C ALA A 93 -7.99 6.45 -45.09
N LEU A 94 -7.30 7.44 -45.68
CA LEU A 94 -5.86 7.69 -45.48
C LEU A 94 -5.53 8.21 -44.08
N ALA A 95 -6.43 8.96 -43.44
CA ALA A 95 -6.29 9.39 -42.04
C ALA A 95 -6.59 8.27 -41.03
N ALA A 96 -7.43 7.29 -41.40
CA ALA A 96 -7.71 6.10 -40.60
C ALA A 96 -6.64 5.00 -40.73
N ALA A 97 -5.87 4.98 -41.82
CA ALA A 97 -4.81 4.00 -42.01
C ALA A 97 -3.71 4.06 -40.94
N PRO A 98 -3.18 5.23 -40.51
CA PRO A 98 -2.26 5.33 -39.37
C PRO A 98 -2.86 4.80 -38.05
N ILE A 99 -4.18 4.89 -37.88
CA ILE A 99 -4.92 4.50 -36.66
C ILE A 99 -4.99 2.97 -36.53
N ILE A 100 -5.06 2.24 -37.63
CA ILE A 100 -4.96 0.76 -37.66
C ILE A 100 -3.53 0.30 -37.36
N TRP A 101 -2.53 1.08 -37.78
CA TRP A 101 -1.10 0.84 -37.52
C TRP A 101 -0.64 1.22 -36.09
N LEU A 102 -1.41 2.05 -35.37
CA LEU A 102 -1.10 2.41 -33.98
C LEU A 102 -1.33 1.26 -33.00
N ILE A 103 -2.22 0.33 -33.33
CA ILE A 103 -2.54 -0.85 -32.50
C ILE A 103 -1.30 -1.76 -32.31
N PRO A 104 -0.55 -2.16 -33.36
CA PRO A 104 0.68 -2.92 -33.18
C PRO A 104 1.84 -2.12 -32.56
N VAL A 105 1.92 -0.79 -32.74
CA VAL A 105 2.92 0.06 -32.05
C VAL A 105 2.64 0.17 -30.55
N VAL A 106 1.37 0.30 -30.16
CA VAL A 106 0.89 0.25 -28.76
C VAL A 106 1.05 -1.15 -28.15
N TYR A 107 0.96 -2.20 -28.97
CA TYR A 107 1.21 -3.59 -28.55
C TYR A 107 2.72 -3.92 -28.43
N LEU A 108 3.58 -3.33 -29.26
CA LEU A 108 5.05 -3.45 -29.16
C LEU A 108 5.61 -2.62 -28.00
N ALA A 109 5.04 -1.44 -27.70
CA ALA A 109 5.34 -0.66 -26.49
C ALA A 109 4.92 -1.38 -25.19
N ARG A 110 4.01 -2.36 -25.29
CA ARG A 110 3.53 -3.23 -24.19
C ARG A 110 4.56 -4.23 -23.69
N LEU A 111 5.64 -4.49 -24.45
CA LEU A 111 6.70 -5.43 -24.08
C LEU A 111 7.83 -4.79 -23.26
N ALA A 112 7.77 -3.48 -22.97
CA ALA A 112 8.91 -2.74 -22.44
C ALA A 112 8.76 -2.18 -21.01
N THR A 113 7.60 -2.17 -20.33
CA THR A 113 7.47 -1.80 -18.88
C THR A 113 6.02 -1.87 -18.38
N PRO A 114 5.77 -1.96 -17.05
CA PRO A 114 4.43 -2.19 -16.51
C PRO A 114 3.60 -0.89 -16.41
N LEU A 115 2.72 -0.71 -17.40
CA LEU A 115 1.40 -0.02 -17.41
C LEU A 115 1.16 1.15 -16.43
N SER A 116 1.18 2.42 -16.92
CA SER A 116 0.71 3.59 -16.14
C SER A 116 0.04 4.78 -16.88
N PRO A 117 0.14 4.99 -18.21
CA PRO A 117 -0.65 6.05 -18.90
C PRO A 117 -1.55 5.52 -20.02
N THR A 118 -1.35 4.26 -20.43
CA THR A 118 -1.86 3.72 -21.69
C THR A 118 -3.32 3.33 -21.63
N ILE A 119 -3.85 2.88 -20.48
CA ILE A 119 -5.25 2.44 -20.36
C ILE A 119 -6.21 3.62 -20.42
N LEU A 120 -5.93 4.71 -19.72
CA LEU A 120 -6.75 5.92 -19.80
C LEU A 120 -6.63 6.57 -21.18
N ALA A 121 -5.43 6.61 -21.77
CA ALA A 121 -5.26 7.05 -23.16
C ALA A 121 -6.03 6.15 -24.14
N SER A 122 -6.06 4.82 -23.93
CA SER A 122 -6.84 3.89 -24.74
C SER A 122 -8.35 3.99 -24.53
N LEU A 123 -8.83 4.25 -23.31
CA LEU A 123 -10.24 4.44 -23.01
C LEU A 123 -10.75 5.80 -23.49
N LEU A 124 -9.96 6.87 -23.35
CA LEU A 124 -10.25 8.19 -23.91
C LEU A 124 -10.16 8.17 -25.44
N ALA A 125 -9.21 7.42 -26.02
CA ALA A 125 -9.16 7.20 -27.46
C ALA A 125 -10.35 6.38 -27.95
N ALA A 126 -10.75 5.31 -27.25
CA ALA A 126 -11.92 4.51 -27.61
C ALA A 126 -13.23 5.30 -27.48
N ALA A 127 -13.41 6.05 -26.38
CA ALA A 127 -14.55 6.94 -26.19
C ALA A 127 -14.56 8.07 -27.24
N GLY A 128 -13.39 8.65 -27.54
CA GLY A 128 -13.22 9.61 -28.62
C GLY A 128 -13.51 9.02 -30.00
N MET A 129 -13.19 7.74 -30.22
CA MET A 129 -13.50 7.00 -31.46
C MET A 129 -15.00 6.72 -31.59
N VAL A 130 -15.68 6.34 -30.49
CA VAL A 130 -17.14 6.15 -30.48
C VAL A 130 -17.84 7.48 -30.72
N LEU A 131 -17.42 8.56 -30.05
CA LEU A 131 -17.93 9.91 -30.30
C LEU A 131 -17.66 10.39 -31.73
N ALA A 132 -16.48 10.12 -32.28
CA ALA A 132 -16.15 10.46 -33.66
C ALA A 132 -16.95 9.63 -34.68
N TRP A 133 -17.26 8.37 -34.36
CA TRP A 133 -18.09 7.48 -35.18
C TRP A 133 -19.56 7.90 -35.17
N GLU A 134 -20.12 8.16 -33.99
CA GLU A 134 -21.47 8.72 -33.81
C GLU A 134 -21.60 10.08 -34.49
N LEU A 135 -20.60 10.96 -34.33
CA LEU A 135 -20.55 12.24 -35.02
C LEU A 135 -20.47 12.04 -36.54
N ALA A 136 -19.66 11.10 -37.04
CA ALA A 136 -19.57 10.80 -38.47
C ALA A 136 -20.90 10.26 -39.05
N LEU A 137 -21.65 9.47 -38.29
CA LEU A 137 -22.98 8.98 -38.66
C LEU A 137 -24.00 10.13 -38.72
N VAL A 138 -24.07 10.96 -37.68
CA VAL A 138 -24.96 12.15 -37.62
C VAL A 138 -24.62 13.17 -38.70
N LEU A 139 -23.33 13.32 -39.03
CA LEU A 139 -22.88 14.21 -40.09
C LEU A 139 -23.23 13.67 -41.47
N SER A 140 -23.21 12.34 -41.67
CA SER A 140 -23.39 11.72 -42.99
C SER A 140 -24.73 12.03 -43.66
N GLU A 141 -25.74 12.44 -42.90
CA GLU A 141 -27.08 12.83 -43.39
C GLU A 141 -27.22 14.34 -43.65
N ARG A 142 -26.22 15.15 -43.31
CA ARG A 142 -26.25 16.63 -43.39
C ARG A 142 -25.53 17.17 -44.63
N PRO A 143 -25.90 18.35 -45.14
CA PRO A 143 -25.18 19.01 -46.25
C PRO A 143 -23.69 19.25 -45.93
N GLU A 144 -22.81 19.16 -46.92
CA GLU A 144 -21.34 19.28 -46.72
C GLU A 144 -20.90 20.55 -45.96
N ARG A 145 -21.62 21.67 -46.11
CA ARG A 145 -21.34 22.90 -45.37
C ARG A 145 -21.60 22.74 -43.86
N GLU A 146 -22.72 22.11 -43.48
CA GLU A 146 -23.06 21.83 -42.09
C GLU A 146 -22.12 20.78 -41.48
N GLN A 147 -21.71 19.78 -42.26
CA GLN A 147 -20.74 18.76 -41.83
C GLN A 147 -19.39 19.39 -41.43
N ARG A 148 -18.87 20.29 -42.27
CA ARG A 148 -17.61 20.99 -42.00
C ARG A 148 -17.72 21.89 -40.78
N ASP A 149 -18.86 22.54 -40.59
CA ASP A 149 -19.11 23.42 -39.45
C ASP A 149 -19.20 22.63 -38.12
N LEU A 150 -19.93 21.52 -38.12
CA LEU A 150 -20.04 20.62 -36.95
C LEU A 150 -18.73 19.90 -36.63
N LEU A 151 -17.95 19.47 -37.63
CA LEU A 151 -16.60 18.92 -37.40
C LEU A 151 -15.68 19.95 -36.76
N LYS A 152 -15.69 21.19 -37.25
CA LYS A 152 -14.94 22.29 -36.63
C LYS A 152 -15.38 22.51 -35.19
N LYS A 153 -16.69 22.59 -34.94
CA LYS A 153 -17.27 22.75 -33.58
C LYS A 153 -16.91 21.59 -32.66
N GLY A 154 -16.98 20.35 -33.15
CA GLY A 154 -16.59 19.14 -32.42
C GLY A 154 -15.10 19.11 -32.09
N CYS A 155 -14.22 19.39 -33.05
CA CYS A 155 -12.78 19.51 -32.82
C CYS A 155 -12.45 20.63 -31.83
N LEU A 156 -13.07 21.81 -31.98
CA LEU A 156 -12.94 22.93 -31.04
C LEU A 156 -13.40 22.54 -29.63
N PHE A 157 -14.53 21.85 -29.51
CA PHE A 157 -15.03 21.35 -28.24
C PHE A 157 -14.07 20.33 -27.60
N SER A 158 -13.58 19.36 -28.37
CA SER A 158 -12.62 18.36 -27.87
C SER A 158 -11.28 18.97 -27.46
N ILE A 159 -10.74 19.90 -28.26
CA ILE A 159 -9.52 20.64 -27.92
C ILE A 159 -9.75 21.48 -26.68
N SER A 160 -10.86 22.21 -26.60
CA SER A 160 -11.21 23.02 -25.43
C SER A 160 -11.37 22.15 -24.18
N LEU A 161 -12.04 21.00 -24.28
CA LEU A 161 -12.20 20.05 -23.18
C LEU A 161 -10.84 19.51 -22.72
N LEU A 162 -9.96 19.11 -23.64
CA LEU A 162 -8.62 18.64 -23.32
C LEU A 162 -7.79 19.73 -22.62
N VAL A 163 -7.79 20.95 -23.18
CA VAL A 163 -7.09 22.11 -22.58
C VAL A 163 -7.65 22.42 -21.20
N SER A 164 -8.97 22.38 -21.01
CA SER A 164 -9.60 22.58 -19.70
C SER A 164 -9.22 21.47 -18.72
N LEU A 165 -9.23 20.20 -19.11
CA LEU A 165 -8.83 19.09 -18.24
C LEU A 165 -7.35 19.17 -17.83
N VAL A 166 -6.47 19.52 -18.77
CA VAL A 166 -5.04 19.77 -18.49
C VAL A 166 -4.87 20.99 -17.59
N GLY A 167 -5.59 22.08 -17.85
CA GLY A 167 -5.57 23.28 -17.03
C GLY A 167 -6.06 23.03 -15.61
N ILE A 168 -7.13 22.24 -15.44
CA ILE A 168 -7.66 21.82 -14.15
C ILE A 168 -6.65 20.94 -13.39
N GLU A 169 -5.98 20.00 -14.07
CA GLU A 169 -4.93 19.17 -13.48
C GLU A 169 -3.72 20.00 -13.06
N ILE A 170 -3.26 20.93 -13.89
CA ILE A 170 -2.15 21.85 -13.57
C ILE A 170 -2.52 22.74 -12.38
N ALA A 171 -3.70 23.36 -12.41
CA ALA A 171 -4.19 24.21 -11.33
C ALA A 171 -4.35 23.43 -10.02
N GLY A 172 -4.92 22.22 -10.08
CA GLY A 172 -5.10 21.33 -8.93
C GLY A 172 -3.78 20.82 -8.33
N ARG A 173 -2.75 20.61 -9.15
CA ARG A 173 -1.38 20.30 -8.70
C ARG A 173 -0.73 21.52 -8.05
N ALA A 174 -0.82 22.68 -8.69
CA ALA A 174 -0.29 23.94 -8.18
C ALA A 174 -0.95 24.35 -6.85
N SER A 175 -2.21 23.98 -6.62
CA SER A 175 -2.94 24.24 -5.39
C SER A 175 -2.76 23.17 -4.30
N GLY A 176 -1.96 22.11 -4.53
CA GLY A 176 -1.68 21.09 -3.50
C GLY A 176 -2.78 20.06 -3.24
N ILE A 177 -3.81 19.96 -4.09
CA ILE A 177 -5.02 19.14 -3.81
C ILE A 177 -4.79 17.62 -4.01
N HIS A 178 -3.65 17.20 -4.55
CA HIS A 178 -3.22 15.79 -4.62
C HIS A 178 -3.08 15.11 -3.24
N GLN A 179 -3.10 15.88 -2.16
CA GLN A 179 -3.06 15.41 -0.76
C GLN A 179 -4.32 14.65 -0.32
N PHE A 180 -5.41 14.66 -1.11
CA PHE A 180 -6.63 13.89 -0.80
C PHE A 180 -6.47 12.37 -0.89
N ALA A 181 -5.31 11.90 -1.37
CA ALA A 181 -5.11 10.51 -1.77
C ALA A 181 -4.39 9.61 -0.74
N TRP A 182 -4.35 10.02 0.54
CA TRP A 182 -3.63 9.32 1.61
C TRP A 182 -4.56 8.38 2.39
N TRP A 183 -5.56 7.81 1.71
CA TRP A 183 -6.62 7.00 2.31
C TRP A 183 -6.13 5.68 2.93
N ASP A 184 -4.99 5.16 2.49
CA ASP A 184 -4.35 3.94 3.02
C ASP A 184 -3.38 4.24 4.18
N LEU A 185 -3.16 5.52 4.53
CA LEU A 185 -2.53 5.91 5.80
C LEU A 185 -3.61 5.88 6.89
N ASN A 186 -4.23 7.00 7.23
CA ASN A 186 -5.43 7.03 8.10
C ASN A 186 -6.57 7.77 7.38
N PRO A 187 -7.85 7.54 7.76
CA PRO A 187 -8.96 8.34 7.27
C PRO A 187 -8.69 9.84 7.45
N PRO A 188 -8.78 10.67 6.39
CA PRO A 188 -8.53 12.11 6.50
C PRO A 188 -9.61 12.83 7.31
N GLY A 189 -9.20 13.74 8.20
CA GLY A 189 -10.13 14.56 9.00
C GLY A 189 -10.94 13.75 10.01
N LEU A 190 -10.41 12.62 10.49
CA LEU A 190 -11.03 11.81 11.52
C LEU A 190 -11.22 12.66 12.78
N ASN A 191 -12.36 12.53 13.44
CA ASN A 191 -12.65 13.16 14.72
C ASN A 191 -13.64 12.28 15.48
N VAL A 192 -13.11 11.35 16.26
CA VAL A 192 -13.90 10.32 16.94
C VAL A 192 -13.48 10.25 18.40
N ARG A 193 -14.46 10.20 19.31
CA ARG A 193 -14.20 9.93 20.72
C ARG A 193 -14.13 8.41 20.92
N PHE A 194 -13.09 7.95 21.60
CA PHE A 194 -12.90 6.57 21.98
C PHE A 194 -12.85 6.48 23.49
N HIS A 195 -13.62 5.56 24.05
CA HIS A 195 -13.77 5.37 25.48
C HIS A 195 -13.54 3.90 25.80
N THR A 196 -12.53 3.64 26.62
CA THR A 196 -12.18 2.32 27.16
C THR A 196 -12.20 2.38 28.69
N GLN A 197 -11.88 1.25 29.33
CA GLN A 197 -11.60 1.25 30.76
C GLN A 197 -10.39 2.10 31.14
N ASP A 198 -9.37 2.18 30.26
CA ASP A 198 -8.10 2.85 30.54
C ASP A 198 -8.08 4.33 30.18
N PHE A 199 -8.85 4.75 29.19
CA PHE A 199 -8.78 6.11 28.66
C PHE A 199 -10.05 6.57 27.95
N ASP A 200 -10.20 7.88 27.89
CA ASP A 200 -11.27 8.57 27.17
C ASP A 200 -10.66 9.72 26.36
N VAL A 201 -10.47 9.49 25.07
CA VAL A 201 -9.74 10.43 24.20
C VAL A 201 -10.46 10.70 22.91
N ARG A 202 -10.28 11.92 22.40
CA ARG A 202 -10.69 12.29 21.05
C ARG A 202 -9.52 12.08 20.11
N VAL A 203 -9.65 11.09 19.22
CA VAL A 203 -8.68 10.81 18.17
C VAL A 203 -8.98 11.69 16.97
N VAL A 204 -7.99 12.48 16.56
CA VAL A 204 -8.09 13.39 15.42
C VAL A 204 -6.95 13.13 14.44
N THR A 205 -7.28 13.15 13.15
CA THR A 205 -6.29 13.22 12.07
C THR A 205 -6.53 14.48 11.22
N ASN A 206 -5.46 15.04 10.66
CA ASN A 206 -5.57 16.18 9.77
C ASN A 206 -6.14 15.78 8.38
N ARG A 207 -6.24 16.75 7.46
CA ARG A 207 -6.72 16.51 6.08
C ARG A 207 -5.85 15.58 5.23
N GLN A 208 -4.66 15.24 5.70
CA GLN A 208 -3.74 14.29 5.08
C GLN A 208 -3.79 12.90 5.75
N GLY A 209 -4.57 12.71 6.82
CA GLY A 209 -4.57 11.46 7.58
C GLY A 209 -3.35 11.30 8.50
N LEU A 210 -2.62 12.37 8.80
CA LEU A 210 -1.57 12.36 9.82
C LEU A 210 -2.16 12.53 11.21
N ARG A 211 -1.48 12.01 12.22
CA ARG A 211 -1.80 12.29 13.63
C ARG A 211 -1.27 13.67 14.01
N GLU A 212 -1.93 14.69 13.47
CA GLU A 212 -1.60 16.11 13.65
C GLU A 212 -2.91 16.90 13.75
N SER A 213 -2.89 17.98 14.52
CA SER A 213 -3.99 18.96 14.57
C SER A 213 -4.15 19.77 13.27
N GLU A 214 -3.06 20.07 12.57
CA GLU A 214 -3.05 20.92 11.38
C GLU A 214 -2.56 20.19 10.13
N THR A 215 -2.96 20.67 8.95
CA THR A 215 -2.42 20.18 7.67
C THR A 215 -0.97 20.62 7.52
N VAL A 216 -0.08 19.68 7.24
CA VAL A 216 1.35 19.96 7.09
C VAL A 216 1.67 20.24 5.61
N PRO A 217 2.22 21.42 5.27
CA PRO A 217 2.62 21.71 3.90
C PRO A 217 3.67 20.71 3.39
N LEU A 218 3.58 20.26 2.13
CA LEU A 218 4.56 19.32 1.59
C LEU A 218 5.94 19.94 1.40
N ALA A 219 6.01 21.18 0.90
CA ALA A 219 7.27 21.90 0.82
C ALA A 219 7.65 22.43 2.21
N PRO A 220 8.88 22.17 2.70
CA PRO A 220 9.40 22.82 3.89
C PRO A 220 9.56 24.32 3.64
N GLY A 221 9.16 25.12 4.63
CA GLY A 221 9.53 26.53 4.67
C GLY A 221 10.99 26.67 5.11
N ALA A 222 11.24 27.48 6.14
CA ALA A 222 12.56 27.54 6.79
C ALA A 222 12.80 26.40 7.78
N GLU A 223 11.87 25.44 7.88
CA GLU A 223 11.89 24.38 8.88
C GLU A 223 12.68 23.14 8.44
N SER A 224 13.30 22.48 9.41
CA SER A 224 14.00 21.21 9.24
C SER A 224 13.11 20.08 9.74
N ARG A 225 12.78 19.12 8.86
CA ARG A 225 11.75 18.11 9.15
C ARG A 225 12.30 16.75 9.53
N VAL A 226 11.70 16.18 10.55
CA VAL A 226 11.81 14.79 10.95
C VAL A 226 10.45 14.13 10.73
N VAL A 227 10.38 13.04 9.96
CA VAL A 227 9.13 12.28 9.81
C VAL A 227 9.26 10.99 10.60
N VAL A 228 8.31 10.73 11.49
CA VAL A 228 8.27 9.51 12.30
C VAL A 228 7.23 8.56 11.74
N VAL A 229 7.68 7.42 11.24
CA VAL A 229 6.84 6.37 10.66
C VAL A 229 6.80 5.20 11.63
N GLY A 230 5.60 4.75 11.99
CA GLY A 230 5.42 3.63 12.91
C GLY A 230 3.96 3.20 13.02
N ASP A 231 3.69 2.37 14.02
CA ASP A 231 2.40 1.76 14.30
C ASP A 231 1.48 2.62 15.20
N SER A 232 0.66 1.95 16.03
CA SER A 232 -0.23 2.56 17.03
C SER A 232 0.51 3.23 18.18
N MET A 233 1.74 2.81 18.52
CA MET A 233 2.59 3.47 19.51
C MET A 233 3.04 4.82 19.00
N THR A 234 3.35 4.92 17.71
CA THR A 234 3.66 6.19 17.04
C THR A 234 2.43 7.06 16.87
N PHE A 235 1.30 6.46 16.50
CA PHE A 235 0.01 7.16 16.42
C PHE A 235 -0.42 7.77 17.76
N GLY A 236 0.08 7.25 18.88
CA GLY A 236 -0.35 7.65 20.22
C GLY A 236 -1.76 7.19 20.53
N TRP A 237 -2.02 5.90 20.28
CA TRP A 237 -3.26 5.27 20.69
C TRP A 237 -3.48 5.46 22.20
N GLY A 238 -4.65 5.98 22.57
CA GLY A 238 -5.01 6.28 23.95
C GLY A 238 -4.58 7.64 24.48
N VAL A 239 -3.91 8.49 23.68
CA VAL A 239 -3.55 9.86 24.10
C VAL A 239 -3.97 10.94 23.09
N LEU A 240 -4.07 12.18 23.57
CA LEU A 240 -4.30 13.37 22.73
C LEU A 240 -3.07 13.69 21.87
N ASP A 241 -3.25 14.50 20.82
CA ASP A 241 -2.18 14.83 19.85
C ASP A 241 -0.96 15.44 20.56
N GLU A 242 -1.27 16.35 21.47
CA GLU A 242 -0.34 17.11 22.29
C GLU A 242 0.50 16.21 23.17
N ALA A 243 -0.03 15.06 23.60
CA ALA A 243 0.66 14.12 24.46
C ALA A 243 1.45 13.05 23.69
N THR A 244 1.36 13.00 22.36
CA THR A 244 2.15 12.04 21.56
C THR A 244 3.64 12.34 21.68
N TYR A 245 4.47 11.29 21.63
CA TYR A 245 5.92 11.47 21.77
C TYR A 245 6.52 12.27 20.62
N ALA A 246 5.94 12.18 19.42
CA ALA A 246 6.37 12.96 18.27
C ALA A 246 6.18 14.47 18.53
N ARG A 247 4.99 14.85 19.03
CA ARG A 247 4.68 16.24 19.39
C ARG A 247 5.53 16.74 20.55
N GLN A 248 5.69 15.92 21.59
CA GLN A 248 6.54 16.25 22.73
C GLN A 248 8.02 16.36 22.35
N THR A 249 8.50 15.55 21.39
CA THR A 249 9.87 15.64 20.87
C THR A 249 10.10 16.97 20.17
N GLU A 250 9.15 17.43 19.33
CA GLU A 250 9.23 18.75 18.70
C GLU A 250 9.33 19.87 19.74
N ILE A 251 8.47 19.84 20.76
CA ILE A 251 8.45 20.82 21.85
C ILE A 251 9.81 20.85 22.56
N LEU A 252 10.31 19.68 22.99
CA LEU A 252 11.59 19.57 23.69
C LEU A 252 12.77 20.05 22.83
N LEU A 253 12.80 19.71 21.54
CA LEU A 253 13.86 20.17 20.65
C LEU A 253 13.88 21.70 20.50
N ARG A 254 12.71 22.33 20.43
CA ARG A 254 12.60 23.80 20.32
C ARG A 254 12.94 24.48 21.64
N GLU A 255 12.32 24.05 22.73
CA GLU A 255 12.38 24.76 24.02
C GLU A 255 13.64 24.44 24.81
N ARG A 256 14.10 23.18 24.81
CA ARG A 256 15.24 22.73 25.62
C ARG A 256 16.55 22.76 24.86
N TYR A 257 16.53 22.48 23.56
CA TYR A 257 17.73 22.34 22.74
C TYR A 257 17.95 23.48 21.74
N GLY A 258 17.06 24.49 21.72
CA GLY A 258 17.19 25.67 20.87
C GLY A 258 17.05 25.40 19.36
N LEU A 259 16.51 24.24 18.96
CA LEU A 259 16.24 23.91 17.56
C LEU A 259 14.89 24.49 17.12
N GLU A 260 14.76 25.82 17.17
CA GLU A 260 13.48 26.55 16.99
C GLU A 260 12.73 26.19 15.69
N ARG A 261 13.45 25.82 14.64
CA ARG A 261 12.89 25.53 13.31
C ARG A 261 12.73 24.04 13.02
N VAL A 262 12.84 23.15 14.00
CA VAL A 262 12.57 21.73 13.77
C VAL A 262 11.07 21.45 13.74
N ARG A 263 10.62 20.58 12.85
CA ARG A 263 9.26 20.02 12.85
C ARG A 263 9.31 18.50 12.89
N VAL A 264 8.55 17.89 13.77
CA VAL A 264 8.42 16.42 13.88
C VAL A 264 7.02 16.04 13.43
N ILE A 265 6.93 15.28 12.33
CA ILE A 265 5.67 14.90 11.69
C ILE A 265 5.31 13.48 12.12
N ASN A 266 4.14 13.31 12.73
CA ASN A 266 3.66 12.01 13.19
C ASN A 266 2.90 11.26 12.07
N MET A 267 3.56 10.24 11.52
CA MET A 267 3.01 9.32 10.51
C MET A 267 2.77 7.93 11.10
N GLY A 268 2.25 7.88 12.33
CA GLY A 268 1.79 6.63 12.94
C GLY A 268 0.53 6.08 12.28
N ARG A 269 0.44 4.76 12.17
CA ARG A 269 -0.77 4.05 11.72
C ARG A 269 -0.98 2.79 12.56
N PRO A 270 -2.05 2.70 13.38
CA PRO A 270 -2.36 1.49 14.12
C PRO A 270 -2.41 0.25 13.22
N GLY A 271 -1.79 -0.84 13.68
CA GLY A 271 -1.71 -2.12 12.94
C GLY A 271 -0.73 -2.13 11.76
N ALA A 272 0.02 -1.04 11.53
CA ALA A 272 1.09 -1.06 10.54
C ALA A 272 2.25 -1.95 11.02
N CYS A 273 2.95 -2.55 10.05
CA CYS A 273 4.13 -3.37 10.29
C CYS A 273 5.26 -2.95 9.33
N PRO A 274 6.47 -3.55 9.37
CA PRO A 274 7.62 -3.08 8.58
C PRO A 274 7.37 -2.90 7.08
N ARG A 275 6.58 -3.78 6.43
CA ARG A 275 6.20 -3.60 5.02
C ARG A 275 5.37 -2.34 4.77
N ASP A 276 4.49 -1.98 5.71
CA ASP A 276 3.69 -0.77 5.65
C ASP A 276 4.57 0.45 5.88
N TYR A 277 5.56 0.36 6.77
CA TYR A 277 6.54 1.44 6.97
C TYR A 277 7.28 1.76 5.66
N LEU A 278 7.76 0.73 4.94
CA LEU A 278 8.40 0.92 3.64
C LEU A 278 7.45 1.58 2.62
N ARG A 279 6.18 1.16 2.60
CA ARG A 279 5.15 1.77 1.76
C ARG A 279 4.95 3.25 2.12
N TYR A 280 4.82 3.58 3.39
CA TYR A 280 4.61 4.95 3.87
C TYR A 280 5.83 5.84 3.66
N VAL A 281 7.04 5.30 3.85
CA VAL A 281 8.28 6.01 3.52
C VAL A 281 8.27 6.39 2.04
N ARG A 282 8.17 5.40 1.14
CA ARG A 282 8.23 5.62 -0.31
C ARG A 282 7.11 6.52 -0.83
N ARG A 283 5.90 6.37 -0.29
CA ARG A 283 4.71 7.03 -0.81
C ARG A 283 4.47 8.39 -0.19
N TYR A 284 4.71 8.57 1.11
CA TYR A 284 4.26 9.75 1.86
C TYR A 284 5.40 10.52 2.52
N ALA A 285 6.25 9.85 3.30
CA ALA A 285 7.26 10.53 4.10
C ALA A 285 8.19 11.40 3.25
N LEU A 286 8.61 10.90 2.09
CA LEU A 286 9.51 11.61 1.18
C LEU A 286 8.89 12.89 0.57
N GLN A 287 7.57 12.99 0.48
CA GLN A 287 6.92 14.20 -0.04
C GLN A 287 7.12 15.41 0.87
N PHE A 288 7.39 15.19 2.16
CA PHE A 288 7.67 16.25 3.12
C PHE A 288 9.11 16.78 3.07
N GLN A 289 9.95 16.25 2.18
CA GLN A 289 11.37 16.57 2.09
C GLN A 289 12.08 16.50 3.46
N PRO A 290 11.97 15.36 4.18
CA PRO A 290 12.57 15.21 5.50
C PRO A 290 14.09 15.26 5.41
N ARG A 291 14.75 15.81 6.43
CA ARG A 291 16.19 15.56 6.64
C ARG A 291 16.44 14.20 7.27
N LEU A 292 15.47 13.69 8.03
CA LEU A 292 15.55 12.47 8.80
C LEU A 292 14.20 11.76 8.81
N ILE A 293 14.24 10.47 8.58
CA ILE A 293 13.11 9.56 8.77
C ILE A 293 13.41 8.70 9.98
N VAL A 294 12.52 8.70 10.96
CA VAL A 294 12.57 7.80 12.10
C VAL A 294 11.61 6.65 11.82
N VAL A 295 12.12 5.42 11.70
CA VAL A 295 11.28 4.22 11.71
C VAL A 295 11.20 3.72 13.15
N ALA A 296 10.03 3.87 13.74
CA ALA A 296 9.70 3.47 15.10
C ALA A 296 9.26 1.99 15.09
N PHE A 297 10.21 1.11 15.38
CA PHE A 297 10.07 -0.34 15.31
C PHE A 297 9.63 -0.90 16.67
N LEU A 298 8.40 -1.42 16.78
CA LEU A 298 7.85 -2.01 18.00
C LEU A 298 8.44 -3.39 18.26
N VAL A 299 9.31 -3.43 19.28
CA VAL A 299 9.88 -4.68 19.80
C VAL A 299 8.76 -5.52 20.38
N GLY A 300 8.53 -6.73 19.83
CA GLY A 300 7.44 -7.61 20.26
C GLY A 300 6.13 -7.47 19.48
N ASN A 301 6.11 -6.72 18.37
CA ASN A 301 4.97 -6.68 17.44
C ASN A 301 5.40 -6.72 15.96
N ASP A 302 6.41 -5.92 15.60
CA ASP A 302 6.76 -5.67 14.19
C ASP A 302 7.44 -6.85 13.49
N CYS A 303 7.91 -7.84 14.24
CA CYS A 303 8.31 -9.13 13.68
C CYS A 303 7.11 -10.08 13.68
N PRO A 304 6.70 -10.61 12.51
CA PRO A 304 5.57 -11.52 12.45
C PRO A 304 5.85 -12.79 13.25
N ILE A 305 4.91 -13.16 14.11
CA ILE A 305 4.85 -14.51 14.69
C ILE A 305 3.93 -15.34 13.79
N VAL A 306 4.48 -15.88 12.71
CA VAL A 306 3.78 -16.90 11.91
C VAL A 306 4.68 -18.13 11.87
N PRO A 307 4.14 -19.35 12.11
CA PRO A 307 4.97 -20.54 12.18
C PRO A 307 5.80 -20.73 10.89
N PRO A 308 7.06 -21.15 11.02
CA PRO A 308 8.12 -21.16 9.99
C PRO A 308 7.91 -22.19 8.87
N ALA A 309 6.68 -22.61 8.59
CA ALA A 309 6.42 -23.66 7.61
C ALA A 309 6.94 -23.31 6.21
N ARG A 310 7.17 -22.02 5.91
CA ARG A 310 7.48 -21.52 4.56
C ARG A 310 8.95 -21.16 4.28
N LEU A 311 9.80 -20.85 5.25
CA LEU A 311 11.19 -20.40 4.99
C LEU A 311 12.21 -21.54 5.18
N ARG A 312 12.20 -22.53 4.27
CA ARG A 312 13.10 -23.71 4.34
C ARG A 312 14.33 -23.59 3.45
N SER A 313 14.32 -22.67 2.49
CA SER A 313 15.37 -22.48 1.49
C SER A 313 15.56 -21.01 1.13
N GLU A 314 16.72 -20.69 0.55
CA GLU A 314 17.01 -19.37 -0.05
C GLU A 314 15.94 -18.95 -1.08
N ALA A 315 15.40 -19.89 -1.84
CA ALA A 315 14.33 -19.62 -2.80
C ALA A 315 13.02 -19.20 -2.11
N ASP A 316 12.71 -19.81 -0.96
CA ASP A 316 11.53 -19.42 -0.18
C ASP A 316 11.70 -18.03 0.45
N PHE A 317 12.90 -17.73 0.94
CA PHE A 317 13.26 -16.41 1.45
C PHE A 317 13.09 -15.33 0.38
N ARG A 318 13.67 -15.54 -0.82
CA ARG A 318 13.53 -14.59 -1.93
C ARG A 318 12.08 -14.37 -2.34
N ARG A 319 11.29 -15.44 -2.44
CA ARG A 319 9.86 -15.33 -2.74
C ARG A 319 9.12 -14.53 -1.67
N ALA A 320 9.37 -14.82 -0.38
CA ALA A 320 8.76 -14.07 0.71
C ALA A 320 9.17 -12.60 0.68
N LEU A 321 10.45 -12.30 0.43
CA LEU A 321 10.93 -10.93 0.28
C LEU A 321 10.24 -10.23 -0.91
N ASP A 322 10.20 -10.87 -2.08
CA ASP A 322 9.52 -10.33 -3.27
C ASP A 322 8.04 -10.05 -3.00
N GLU A 323 7.34 -10.93 -2.27
CA GLU A 323 5.96 -10.71 -1.83
C GLU A 323 5.83 -9.49 -0.89
N HIS A 324 6.74 -9.34 0.08
CA HIS A 324 6.76 -8.18 0.98
C HIS A 324 7.04 -6.88 0.22
N LEU A 325 8.02 -6.89 -0.70
CA LEU A 325 8.36 -5.74 -1.52
C LEU A 325 7.25 -5.39 -2.50
N ALA A 326 6.58 -6.40 -3.08
CA ALA A 326 5.42 -6.20 -3.95
C ALA A 326 4.21 -5.65 -3.20
N ALA A 327 3.96 -6.12 -1.97
CA ALA A 327 2.89 -5.58 -1.12
C ALA A 327 3.20 -4.16 -0.62
N ALA A 328 4.48 -3.84 -0.41
CA ALA A 328 4.93 -2.47 -0.13
C ALA A 328 4.93 -1.58 -1.38
N ALA A 329 5.00 -2.17 -2.58
CA ALA A 329 4.92 -1.44 -3.83
C ALA A 329 3.50 -0.97 -4.08
N THR A 330 3.34 0.32 -4.29
CA THR A 330 2.05 0.86 -4.74
C THR A 330 1.83 0.45 -6.20
N PRO A 331 0.71 -0.22 -6.56
CA PRO A 331 0.38 -0.50 -7.94
C PRO A 331 0.46 0.77 -8.79
N ALA A 332 0.96 0.68 -10.02
CA ALA A 332 1.15 1.86 -10.87
C ALA A 332 -0.14 2.68 -11.08
N ALA A 333 -1.30 2.00 -11.11
CA ALA A 333 -2.61 2.62 -11.15
C ALA A 333 -2.92 3.44 -9.89
N GLU A 334 -2.60 2.95 -8.69
CA GLU A 334 -2.80 3.67 -7.43
C GLU A 334 -1.82 4.83 -7.24
N ARG A 335 -0.57 4.70 -7.73
CA ARG A 335 0.38 5.84 -7.80
C ARG A 335 -0.15 6.94 -8.70
N TRP A 336 -0.72 6.57 -9.84
CA TRP A 336 -1.31 7.54 -10.76
C TRP A 336 -2.59 8.18 -10.18
N LEU A 337 -3.48 7.39 -9.58
CA LEU A 337 -4.70 7.88 -8.92
C LEU A 337 -4.37 8.84 -7.77
N SER A 338 -3.33 8.54 -7.00
CA SER A 338 -2.89 9.42 -5.90
C SER A 338 -2.14 10.68 -6.36
N GLN A 339 -1.72 10.74 -7.62
CA GLN A 339 -1.05 11.88 -8.24
C GLN A 339 -1.97 12.69 -9.19
N SER A 340 -3.16 12.18 -9.54
CA SER A 340 -4.11 12.88 -10.41
C SER A 340 -5.15 13.64 -9.58
N PHE A 341 -5.27 14.94 -9.87
CA PHE A 341 -6.26 15.81 -9.24
C PHE A 341 -7.69 15.39 -9.59
N VAL A 342 -7.96 15.16 -10.88
CA VAL A 342 -9.30 14.78 -11.37
C VAL A 342 -9.73 13.42 -10.80
N ALA A 343 -8.81 12.46 -10.75
CA ALA A 343 -9.09 11.16 -10.14
C ALA A 343 -9.33 11.28 -8.63
N SER A 344 -8.55 12.11 -7.94
CA SER A 344 -8.71 12.37 -6.50
C SER A 344 -10.06 13.03 -6.19
N LEU A 345 -10.58 13.91 -7.04
CA LEU A 345 -11.92 14.51 -6.87
C LEU A 345 -13.04 13.49 -7.04
N LEU A 346 -12.99 12.69 -8.11
CA LEU A 346 -14.00 11.65 -8.39
C LEU A 346 -13.98 10.57 -7.30
N TYR A 347 -12.79 10.19 -6.85
CA TYR A 347 -12.59 9.19 -5.81
C TYR A 347 -12.94 9.74 -4.42
N ALA A 348 -12.62 10.99 -4.07
CA ALA A 348 -13.04 11.61 -2.81
C ALA A 348 -14.57 11.75 -2.71
N GLY A 349 -15.27 11.89 -3.85
CA GLY A 349 -16.73 11.84 -3.92
C GLY A 349 -17.28 10.43 -3.72
N ALA A 350 -16.66 9.42 -4.34
CA ALA A 350 -17.03 8.00 -4.16
C ALA A 350 -16.71 7.50 -2.74
N TYR A 351 -15.51 7.80 -2.23
CA TYR A 351 -15.08 7.51 -0.87
C TYR A 351 -15.96 8.22 0.15
N ARG A 352 -16.34 9.50 -0.02
CA ARG A 352 -17.32 10.14 0.89
C ARG A 352 -18.70 9.52 0.83
N ARG A 353 -19.12 8.94 -0.30
CA ARG A 353 -20.37 8.16 -0.38
C ARG A 353 -20.24 6.78 0.26
N LEU A 354 -19.08 6.15 0.19
CA LEU A 354 -18.78 4.87 0.85
C LEU A 354 -18.58 5.06 2.37
N ALA A 355 -17.79 6.04 2.78
CA ALA A 355 -17.58 6.49 4.16
C ALA A 355 -18.82 7.20 4.75
N GLY A 356 -19.67 7.78 3.91
CA GLY A 356 -21.00 8.27 4.30
C GLY A 356 -22.05 7.15 4.39
N SER A 357 -21.83 6.04 3.68
CA SER A 357 -22.65 4.82 3.82
C SER A 357 -22.27 3.97 5.04
N SER A 358 -21.11 4.19 5.66
CA SER A 358 -20.83 3.75 7.05
C SER A 358 -21.68 4.48 8.10
N GLY A 359 -22.50 5.46 7.70
CA GLY A 359 -23.55 6.05 8.53
C GLY A 359 -24.89 5.31 8.50
N ARG A 360 -24.98 4.12 7.87
CA ARG A 360 -26.17 3.25 8.00
C ARG A 360 -25.89 2.09 8.97
N GLN A 361 -26.19 2.38 10.23
CA GLN A 361 -26.68 1.47 11.27
C GLN A 361 -26.51 -0.04 11.01
N GLY A 362 -25.30 -0.50 11.27
CA GLY A 362 -25.00 -1.83 11.82
C GLY A 362 -24.16 -1.61 13.07
N GLU A 363 -24.78 -1.01 14.09
CA GLU A 363 -24.17 -0.50 15.31
C GLU A 363 -23.60 -1.67 16.16
N GLY A 364 -22.27 -1.68 16.39
CA GLY A 364 -21.65 -2.50 17.46
C GLY A 364 -20.32 -3.17 17.12
N LEU A 365 -20.13 -3.68 15.90
CA LEU A 365 -19.04 -4.64 15.62
C LEU A 365 -17.89 -4.12 14.74
N ARG A 366 -17.88 -2.85 14.38
CA ARG A 366 -16.77 -2.24 13.62
C ARG A 366 -15.99 -1.25 14.48
N GLY A 367 -14.67 -1.24 14.26
CA GLY A 367 -13.73 -0.37 14.93
C GLY A 367 -13.95 1.09 14.58
N PRO A 368 -14.00 1.99 15.57
CA PRO A 368 -14.40 3.38 15.35
C PRO A 368 -13.36 4.24 14.62
N LEU A 369 -12.10 3.80 14.53
CA LEU A 369 -11.08 4.53 13.77
C LEU A 369 -11.04 4.15 12.28
N PHE A 370 -11.08 2.86 11.97
CA PHE A 370 -10.76 2.35 10.63
C PHE A 370 -11.90 1.58 9.97
N GLY A 371 -13.02 1.41 10.67
CA GLY A 371 -14.13 0.57 10.21
C GLY A 371 -13.74 -0.91 10.07
N GLU A 372 -12.59 -1.28 10.64
CA GLU A 372 -12.08 -2.65 10.71
C GLU A 372 -13.08 -3.52 11.47
N PRO A 373 -13.32 -4.76 11.03
CA PRO A 373 -14.18 -5.66 11.77
C PRO A 373 -13.56 -5.90 13.15
N ASN A 374 -14.39 -5.93 14.19
CA ASN A 374 -13.92 -6.38 15.49
C ASN A 374 -13.43 -7.83 15.33
N PRO A 375 -12.18 -8.16 15.70
CA PRO A 375 -11.65 -9.52 15.53
C PRO A 375 -12.43 -10.54 16.36
N LEU A 376 -13.19 -10.08 17.37
CA LEU A 376 -14.08 -10.91 18.18
C LEU A 376 -15.47 -11.13 17.56
N ASP A 377 -15.75 -10.61 16.36
CA ASP A 377 -17.00 -10.86 15.65
C ASP A 377 -17.30 -12.37 15.60
N PRO A 378 -18.51 -12.84 15.95
CA PRO A 378 -18.80 -14.26 16.06
C PRO A 378 -18.57 -15.06 14.76
N GLN A 379 -18.70 -14.45 13.59
CA GLN A 379 -18.38 -15.12 12.32
C GLN A 379 -16.86 -15.21 12.14
N GLN A 380 -16.15 -14.11 12.38
CA GLN A 380 -14.69 -14.04 12.28
C GLN A 380 -14.01 -15.01 13.25
N VAL A 381 -14.37 -14.96 14.54
CA VAL A 381 -13.79 -15.85 15.56
C VAL A 381 -14.06 -17.32 15.24
N ARG A 382 -15.26 -17.69 14.77
CA ARG A 382 -15.53 -19.07 14.38
C ARG A 382 -14.65 -19.54 13.24
N HIS A 383 -14.39 -18.67 12.26
CA HIS A 383 -13.45 -18.94 11.19
C HIS A 383 -12.03 -19.15 11.74
N ASP A 384 -11.55 -18.22 12.56
CA ASP A 384 -10.19 -18.22 13.10
C ASP A 384 -9.94 -19.40 14.05
N LEU A 385 -10.92 -19.76 14.89
CA LEU A 385 -10.88 -20.95 15.73
C LEU A 385 -10.73 -22.24 14.92
N GLY A 386 -11.22 -22.26 13.68
CA GLY A 386 -11.05 -23.40 12.77
C GLY A 386 -9.67 -23.45 12.10
N GLN A 387 -8.98 -22.31 11.99
CA GLN A 387 -7.66 -22.18 11.37
C GLN A 387 -6.51 -22.10 12.38
N ALA A 388 -6.83 -21.97 13.68
CA ALA A 388 -5.84 -21.89 14.74
C ALA A 388 -4.92 -23.14 14.75
N PRO A 389 -3.64 -23.00 15.14
CA PRO A 389 -2.71 -24.13 15.20
C PRO A 389 -3.21 -25.29 16.08
N ASP A 390 -3.97 -24.97 17.14
CA ASP A 390 -4.68 -25.93 17.98
C ASP A 390 -6.15 -25.47 18.15
N PRO A 391 -7.06 -25.96 17.28
CA PRO A 391 -8.47 -25.59 17.31
C PRO A 391 -9.18 -25.98 18.61
N GLN A 392 -8.79 -27.09 19.23
CA GLN A 392 -9.44 -27.56 20.46
C GLN A 392 -9.06 -26.66 21.64
N ARG A 393 -7.77 -26.37 21.82
CA ARG A 393 -7.29 -25.44 22.84
C ARG A 393 -7.88 -24.05 22.63
N SER A 394 -7.90 -23.55 21.40
CA SER A 394 -8.45 -22.22 21.09
C SER A 394 -9.94 -22.12 21.42
N ARG A 395 -10.74 -23.18 21.14
CA ARG A 395 -12.16 -23.23 21.54
C ARG A 395 -12.35 -23.25 23.06
N GLN A 396 -11.53 -23.99 23.78
CA GLN A 396 -11.56 -24.01 25.26
C GLN A 396 -11.23 -22.63 25.83
N GLN A 397 -10.22 -21.96 25.26
CA GLN A 397 -9.80 -20.63 25.66
C GLN A 397 -10.89 -19.59 25.37
N TYR A 398 -11.50 -19.62 24.18
CA TYR A 398 -12.65 -18.78 23.85
C TYR A 398 -13.80 -18.97 24.85
N ALA A 399 -14.17 -20.22 25.17
CA ALA A 399 -15.24 -20.51 26.13
C ALA A 399 -14.92 -20.02 27.55
N ARG A 400 -13.65 -20.07 27.98
CA ARG A 400 -13.20 -19.46 29.23
C ARG A 400 -13.36 -17.94 29.19
N LEU A 401 -12.76 -17.27 28.20
CA LEU A 401 -12.78 -15.81 28.09
C LEU A 401 -14.21 -15.26 27.92
N GLN A 402 -15.11 -16.04 27.31
CA GLN A 402 -16.54 -15.72 27.23
C GLN A 402 -17.20 -15.74 28.62
N ARG A 403 -16.91 -16.77 29.44
CA ARG A 403 -17.43 -16.86 30.82
C ARG A 403 -16.88 -15.76 31.72
N ASP A 404 -15.62 -15.39 31.53
CA ASP A 404 -14.92 -14.35 32.28
C ASP A 404 -15.27 -12.92 31.77
N GLY A 405 -16.19 -12.80 30.81
CA GLY A 405 -16.69 -11.52 30.27
C GLY A 405 -15.70 -10.74 29.39
N TRP A 406 -14.55 -11.33 29.02
CA TRP A 406 -13.55 -10.66 28.17
C TRP A 406 -14.03 -10.50 26.72
N ILE A 407 -14.78 -11.48 26.20
CA ILE A 407 -15.33 -11.41 24.84
C ILE A 407 -16.31 -10.24 24.70
N GLU A 408 -17.23 -10.10 25.65
CA GLU A 408 -18.22 -9.02 25.66
C GLU A 408 -17.54 -7.64 25.78
N ARG A 409 -16.56 -7.51 26.69
CA ARG A 409 -15.77 -6.28 26.82
C ARG A 409 -15.05 -5.92 25.53
N GLY A 410 -14.43 -6.89 24.86
CA GLY A 410 -13.73 -6.66 23.60
C GLY A 410 -14.68 -6.34 22.43
N LEU A 411 -15.84 -7.01 22.36
CA LEU A 411 -16.90 -6.70 21.39
C LEU A 411 -17.38 -5.25 21.52
N ASN A 412 -17.46 -4.75 22.75
CA ASN A 412 -17.87 -3.38 23.08
C ASN A 412 -16.70 -2.37 23.09
N TRP A 413 -15.50 -2.76 22.63
CA TRP A 413 -14.31 -1.90 22.61
C TRP A 413 -13.88 -1.34 23.98
N GLN A 414 -14.34 -1.94 25.08
CA GLN A 414 -13.95 -1.54 26.45
C GLN A 414 -12.53 -1.97 26.79
N VAL A 415 -12.08 -3.06 26.15
CA VAL A 415 -10.70 -3.56 26.16
C VAL A 415 -10.25 -3.76 24.73
N ASN A 416 -8.94 -3.78 24.48
CA ASN A 416 -8.42 -3.98 23.14
C ASN A 416 -8.80 -5.38 22.60
N PRO A 417 -9.68 -5.48 21.59
CA PRO A 417 -10.19 -6.77 21.14
C PRO A 417 -9.11 -7.62 20.45
N TRP A 418 -8.02 -7.00 19.96
CA TRP A 418 -6.90 -7.73 19.36
C TRP A 418 -6.08 -8.48 20.40
N LEU A 419 -5.94 -7.94 21.62
CA LEU A 419 -5.26 -8.66 22.71
C LEU A 419 -6.07 -9.87 23.15
N VAL A 420 -7.39 -9.73 23.26
CA VAL A 420 -8.31 -10.84 23.58
C VAL A 420 -8.31 -11.88 22.47
N HIS A 421 -8.39 -11.46 21.21
CA HIS A 421 -8.33 -12.36 20.05
C HIS A 421 -7.00 -13.11 19.97
N SER A 422 -5.88 -12.40 20.12
CA SER A 422 -4.55 -13.01 20.15
C SER A 422 -4.44 -14.05 21.27
N ALA A 423 -4.99 -13.80 22.46
CA ALA A 423 -5.00 -14.75 23.55
C ALA A 423 -5.77 -16.04 23.23
N ILE A 424 -6.78 -15.96 22.35
CA ILE A 424 -7.57 -17.12 21.89
C ILE A 424 -6.79 -17.95 20.88
N VAL A 425 -6.26 -17.32 19.83
CA VAL A 425 -5.69 -18.03 18.67
C VAL A 425 -4.20 -18.33 18.82
N HIS A 426 -3.49 -17.55 19.63
CA HIS A 426 -2.05 -17.65 19.85
C HIS A 426 -1.67 -17.24 21.28
N PRO A 427 -2.01 -18.03 22.30
CA PRO A 427 -1.75 -17.70 23.71
C PRO A 427 -0.26 -17.52 24.04
N SER A 428 0.66 -18.14 23.29
CA SER A 428 2.11 -17.93 23.45
C SER A 428 2.66 -16.73 22.71
N GLY A 429 1.84 -16.00 21.95
CA GLY A 429 2.24 -14.89 21.08
C GLY A 429 3.14 -13.87 21.79
N PRO A 430 2.74 -13.30 22.94
CA PRO A 430 3.58 -12.31 23.63
C PRO A 430 5.00 -12.80 23.97
N ALA A 431 5.13 -14.04 24.43
CA ALA A 431 6.42 -14.65 24.75
C ALA A 431 7.23 -15.00 23.48
N ASP A 432 6.56 -15.48 22.44
CA ASP A 432 7.19 -15.76 21.14
C ASP A 432 7.72 -14.47 20.48
N ALA A 433 6.98 -13.36 20.59
CA ALA A 433 7.34 -12.06 20.02
C ALA A 433 8.64 -11.49 20.61
N LEU A 434 8.89 -11.79 21.88
CA LEU A 434 10.09 -11.38 22.62
C LEU A 434 11.19 -12.44 22.61
N VAL A 435 11.00 -13.55 21.90
CA VAL A 435 12.01 -14.59 21.68
C VAL A 435 12.52 -15.21 22.99
N VAL A 436 11.66 -15.30 24.00
CA VAL A 436 11.99 -15.94 25.28
C VAL A 436 11.79 -17.45 25.26
N ARG A 437 11.08 -17.97 24.25
CA ARG A 437 10.83 -19.40 24.06
C ARG A 437 11.76 -19.99 23.00
N GLU A 438 12.51 -21.04 23.35
CA GLU A 438 13.43 -21.74 22.43
C GLU A 438 12.75 -22.30 21.16
N PRO A 439 11.55 -22.91 21.22
CA PRO A 439 10.89 -23.46 20.03
C PRO A 439 10.65 -22.44 18.90
N THR A 440 10.52 -21.16 19.24
CA THR A 440 10.20 -20.10 18.28
C THR A 440 11.42 -19.24 17.92
N ARG A 441 12.54 -19.38 18.62
CA ARG A 441 13.78 -18.62 18.34
C ARG A 441 14.26 -18.77 16.91
N ARG A 442 14.43 -20.01 16.43
CA ARG A 442 14.92 -20.28 15.07
C ARG A 442 13.99 -19.72 13.99
N ALA A 443 12.67 -19.81 14.20
CA ALA A 443 11.69 -19.23 13.30
C ALA A 443 11.82 -17.71 13.24
N MET A 444 11.95 -17.09 14.41
CA MET A 444 12.08 -15.65 14.52
C MET A 444 13.38 -15.14 13.90
N GLU A 445 14.50 -15.87 14.04
CA GLU A 445 15.76 -15.53 13.38
C GLU A 445 15.63 -15.45 11.85
N GLN A 446 14.79 -16.30 11.24
CA GLN A 446 14.53 -16.28 9.79
C GLN A 446 13.62 -15.10 9.39
N GLU A 447 12.54 -14.85 10.13
CA GLU A 447 11.65 -13.71 9.89
C GLU A 447 12.37 -12.37 10.14
N TRP A 448 13.32 -12.35 11.07
CA TRP A 448 14.17 -11.21 11.33
C TRP A 448 14.96 -10.78 10.09
N GLN A 449 15.47 -11.73 9.29
CA GLN A 449 16.17 -11.42 8.04
C GLN A 449 15.27 -10.70 7.02
N LEU A 450 13.97 -11.02 6.98
CA LEU A 450 13.01 -10.30 6.14
C LEU A 450 12.80 -8.86 6.67
N CYS A 451 12.70 -8.70 7.98
CA CYS A 451 12.58 -7.38 8.61
C CYS A 451 13.82 -6.50 8.32
N GLU A 452 15.02 -7.06 8.45
CA GLU A 452 16.27 -6.37 8.10
C GLU A 452 16.28 -5.93 6.63
N ALA A 453 15.89 -6.80 5.70
CA ALA A 453 15.82 -6.47 4.28
C ALA A 453 14.85 -5.31 4.02
N VAL A 454 13.68 -5.30 4.66
CA VAL A 454 12.70 -4.20 4.55
C VAL A 454 13.25 -2.89 5.13
N LEU A 455 13.95 -2.93 6.27
CA LEU A 455 14.60 -1.75 6.85
C LEU A 455 15.71 -1.19 5.96
N LEU A 456 16.47 -2.05 5.27
CA LEU A 456 17.45 -1.61 4.27
C LEU A 456 16.80 -0.92 3.08
N GLU A 457 15.64 -1.38 2.64
CA GLU A 457 14.85 -0.72 1.59
C GLU A 457 14.31 0.65 2.05
N CYS A 458 13.93 0.79 3.33
CA CYS A 458 13.61 2.09 3.91
C CYS A 458 14.81 3.04 3.87
N ARG A 459 16.00 2.54 4.23
CA ARG A 459 17.25 3.32 4.18
C ARG A 459 17.58 3.75 2.75
N ALA A 460 17.47 2.84 1.79
CA ALA A 460 17.72 3.14 0.38
C ALA A 460 16.75 4.20 -0.15
N ALA A 461 15.47 4.11 0.22
CA ALA A 461 14.46 5.11 -0.14
C ALA A 461 14.75 6.49 0.49
N ALA A 462 15.15 6.53 1.77
CA ALA A 462 15.55 7.76 2.45
C ALA A 462 16.77 8.40 1.76
N ALA A 463 17.82 7.61 1.51
CA ALA A 463 19.05 8.08 0.86
C ALA A 463 18.81 8.63 -0.55
N ALA A 464 17.95 7.97 -1.35
CA ALA A 464 17.57 8.45 -2.68
C ALA A 464 16.90 9.84 -2.65
N ALA A 465 16.25 10.19 -1.53
CA ALA A 465 15.65 11.49 -1.29
C ALA A 465 16.54 12.45 -0.47
N ARG A 466 17.81 12.11 -0.25
CA ARG A 466 18.78 12.86 0.57
C ARG A 466 18.33 13.05 2.04
N ALA A 467 17.59 12.07 2.55
CA ALA A 467 17.23 11.97 3.97
C ALA A 467 18.07 10.88 4.64
N GLU A 468 18.35 11.06 5.93
CA GLU A 468 18.90 10.01 6.78
C GLU A 468 17.79 9.10 7.32
N LEU A 469 18.15 7.88 7.71
CA LEU A 469 17.27 6.95 8.43
C LEU A 469 17.79 6.76 9.86
N LEU A 470 16.91 6.88 10.84
CA LEU A 470 17.14 6.47 12.22
C LEU A 470 16.13 5.39 12.60
N ILE A 471 16.59 4.39 13.33
CA ILE A 471 15.74 3.35 13.91
C ILE A 471 15.47 3.71 15.36
N LEU A 472 14.21 3.69 15.77
CA LEU A 472 13.80 3.84 17.16
C LEU A 472 13.20 2.52 17.63
N ALA A 473 13.86 1.82 18.54
CA ALA A 473 13.35 0.59 19.15
C ALA A 473 12.27 0.97 20.16
N VAL A 474 11.00 0.78 19.81
CA VAL A 474 9.84 1.14 20.64
C VAL A 474 9.64 0.04 21.71
N PRO A 475 9.76 0.36 23.02
CA PRO A 475 9.59 -0.64 24.08
C PRO A 475 8.14 -1.08 24.24
N SER A 476 7.88 -2.38 24.13
CA SER A 476 6.57 -2.93 24.45
C SER A 476 6.32 -3.03 25.96
N ALA A 477 5.05 -3.04 26.34
CA ALA A 477 4.64 -3.21 27.73
C ALA A 477 5.18 -4.51 28.33
N GLN A 478 5.18 -5.60 27.57
CA GLN A 478 5.58 -6.91 28.10
C GLN A 478 7.09 -7.00 28.40
N ALA A 479 7.89 -6.07 27.86
CA ALA A 479 9.33 -5.98 28.12
C ALA A 479 9.71 -5.04 29.28
N VAL A 480 8.74 -4.27 29.80
CA VAL A 480 8.97 -3.17 30.76
C VAL A 480 8.08 -3.26 31.99
N ALA A 481 6.79 -3.55 31.81
CA ALA A 481 5.73 -3.34 32.78
C ALA A 481 5.24 -4.67 33.37
N PRO A 482 5.53 -4.97 34.65
CA PRO A 482 5.05 -6.18 35.31
C PRO A 482 3.52 -6.32 35.29
N GLN A 483 2.78 -5.21 35.36
CA GLN A 483 1.32 -5.22 35.28
C GLN A 483 0.78 -5.74 33.94
N SER A 484 1.50 -5.51 32.82
CA SER A 484 1.10 -6.04 31.51
C SER A 484 1.20 -7.57 31.51
N LEU A 485 2.23 -8.16 32.14
CA LEU A 485 2.30 -9.62 32.28
C LEU A 485 1.16 -10.18 33.12
N GLU A 486 0.74 -9.48 34.17
CA GLU A 486 -0.40 -9.90 34.99
C GLU A 486 -1.71 -9.86 34.20
N PHE A 487 -1.95 -8.79 33.43
CA PHE A 487 -3.09 -8.70 32.52
C PHE A 487 -3.08 -9.85 31.49
N LEU A 488 -1.93 -10.15 30.89
CA LEU A 488 -1.78 -11.27 29.96
C LEU A 488 -2.06 -12.64 30.62
N ARG A 489 -1.68 -12.84 31.89
CA ARG A 489 -2.06 -14.05 32.65
C ARG A 489 -3.56 -14.16 32.84
N GLN A 490 -4.24 -13.04 33.10
CA GLN A 490 -5.70 -13.02 33.22
C GLN A 490 -6.38 -13.41 31.91
N LEU A 491 -5.84 -12.96 30.77
CA LEU A 491 -6.26 -13.40 29.43
C LEU A 491 -5.86 -14.84 29.10
N GLY A 492 -5.09 -15.52 29.96
CA GLY A 492 -4.63 -16.90 29.76
C GLY A 492 -3.50 -17.05 28.75
N CYS A 493 -2.76 -15.97 28.47
CA CYS A 493 -1.55 -16.03 27.68
C CYS A 493 -0.42 -16.75 28.46
N GLU A 494 0.47 -17.38 27.72
CA GLU A 494 1.72 -17.90 28.28
C GLU A 494 2.68 -16.74 28.47
N VAL A 495 3.08 -16.50 29.72
CA VAL A 495 4.02 -15.45 30.09
C VAL A 495 5.24 -16.04 30.79
N ASP A 496 6.38 -15.39 30.62
CA ASP A 496 7.64 -15.75 31.25
C ASP A 496 8.25 -14.48 31.88
N ASP A 497 8.76 -14.56 33.11
CA ASP A 497 9.42 -13.43 33.78
C ASP A 497 10.72 -13.00 33.07
N GLN A 498 11.26 -13.83 32.16
CA GLN A 498 12.32 -13.42 31.24
C GLN A 498 11.86 -12.32 30.28
N MET A 499 10.57 -12.17 29.99
CA MET A 499 10.05 -11.12 29.11
C MET A 499 10.41 -9.72 29.61
N LEU A 500 10.37 -9.49 30.93
CA LEU A 500 10.75 -8.21 31.55
C LEU A 500 12.25 -7.91 31.50
N ARG A 501 13.08 -8.89 31.11
CA ARG A 501 14.55 -8.81 31.17
C ARG A 501 15.23 -9.02 29.83
N THR A 502 14.56 -9.72 28.91
CA THR A 502 15.11 -10.05 27.60
C THR A 502 15.46 -8.80 26.82
N ARG A 503 16.55 -8.89 26.07
CA ARG A 503 16.98 -7.87 25.12
C ARG A 503 17.18 -8.47 23.73
N THR A 504 16.78 -9.72 23.49
CA THR A 504 17.14 -10.47 22.27
C THR A 504 16.82 -9.67 21.00
N VAL A 505 15.59 -9.16 20.88
CA VAL A 505 15.18 -8.38 19.70
C VAL A 505 15.85 -7.00 19.66
N ASN A 506 16.01 -6.34 20.81
CA ASN A 506 16.74 -5.07 20.91
C ASN A 506 18.19 -5.22 20.44
N ASP A 507 18.86 -6.27 20.88
CA ASP A 507 20.26 -6.56 20.57
C ASP A 507 20.42 -7.01 19.12
N TRP A 508 19.43 -7.71 18.54
CA TRP A 508 19.38 -7.96 17.09
C TRP A 508 19.26 -6.66 16.29
N LEU A 509 18.36 -5.75 16.71
CA LEU A 509 18.18 -4.45 16.06
C LEU A 509 19.43 -3.56 16.20
N ALA A 510 20.06 -3.54 17.37
CA ALA A 510 21.32 -2.83 17.60
C ALA A 510 22.46 -3.43 16.76
N GLY A 511 22.57 -4.76 16.71
CA GLY A 511 23.57 -5.46 15.89
C GLY A 511 23.39 -5.20 14.39
N PHE A 512 22.14 -5.23 13.91
CA PHE A 512 21.78 -4.82 12.55
C PHE A 512 22.18 -3.37 12.27
N ALA A 513 21.80 -2.46 13.17
CA ALA A 513 22.09 -1.04 13.05
C ALA A 513 23.60 -0.76 12.97
N VAL A 514 24.41 -1.43 13.80
CA VAL A 514 25.88 -1.34 13.75
C VAL A 514 26.42 -1.92 12.43
N ARG A 515 25.97 -3.11 12.03
CA ARG A 515 26.43 -3.80 10.81
C ARG A 515 26.22 -2.96 9.55
N PHE A 516 25.14 -2.17 9.50
CA PHE A 516 24.82 -1.35 8.35
C PHE A 516 25.09 0.15 8.55
N GLY A 517 25.56 0.59 9.73
CA GLY A 517 25.82 1.99 10.03
C GLY A 517 24.55 2.85 9.99
N ILE A 518 23.47 2.36 10.61
CA ILE A 518 22.20 3.08 10.77
C ILE A 518 22.11 3.56 12.23
N PRO A 519 21.89 4.85 12.51
CA PRO A 519 21.62 5.31 13.88
C PRO A 519 20.44 4.57 14.51
N CYS A 520 20.61 4.08 15.73
CA CYS A 520 19.58 3.35 16.47
C CYS A 520 19.44 3.89 17.90
N VAL A 521 18.22 4.21 18.30
CA VAL A 521 17.88 4.63 19.67
C VAL A 521 17.12 3.51 20.35
N ASP A 522 17.66 2.97 21.44
CA ASP A 522 17.03 1.92 22.25
C ASP A 522 16.79 2.42 23.69
N PRO A 523 15.55 2.81 24.03
CA PRO A 523 15.20 3.36 25.33
C PRO A 523 14.80 2.29 26.36
N ILE A 524 14.93 0.98 26.07
CA ILE A 524 14.38 -0.08 26.93
C ILE A 524 14.89 -0.02 28.38
N GLU A 525 16.17 0.27 28.62
CA GLU A 525 16.71 0.36 29.98
C GLU A 525 16.20 1.61 30.72
N THR A 526 16.06 2.73 30.01
CA THR A 526 15.45 3.95 30.57
C THR A 526 14.00 3.68 31.00
N PHE A 527 13.24 2.97 30.17
CA PHE A 527 11.87 2.57 30.47
C PHE A 527 11.79 1.62 31.67
N ARG A 528 12.65 0.60 31.72
CA ARG A 528 12.74 -0.34 32.86
C ARG A 528 13.09 0.36 34.16
N GLN A 529 14.05 1.29 34.13
CA GLN A 529 14.43 2.07 35.31
C GLN A 529 13.29 2.95 35.82
N ALA A 530 12.61 3.66 34.91
CA ALA A 530 11.45 4.48 35.27
C ALA A 530 10.30 3.63 35.85
N ALA A 531 10.01 2.47 35.26
CA ALA A 531 9.01 1.54 35.78
C ALA A 531 9.41 0.99 37.17
N ALA A 532 10.68 0.62 37.37
CA ALA A 532 11.20 0.17 38.66
C ALA A 532 11.13 1.25 39.76
N GLN A 533 11.13 2.52 39.37
CA GLN A 533 10.91 3.67 40.27
C GLN A 533 9.42 3.95 40.53
N GLY A 534 8.52 3.10 40.04
CA GLY A 534 7.08 3.22 40.25
C GLY A 534 6.36 4.16 39.28
N GLN A 535 7.01 4.59 38.19
CA GLN A 535 6.31 5.37 37.17
C GLN A 535 5.39 4.47 36.35
N SER A 536 4.10 4.83 36.28
CA SER A 536 3.17 4.21 35.34
C SER A 536 3.40 4.78 33.94
N LEU A 537 3.91 3.95 33.03
CA LEU A 537 4.25 4.33 31.65
C LEU A 537 3.28 3.77 30.59
N TYR A 538 2.49 2.76 30.96
CA TYR A 538 1.54 2.06 30.10
C TYR A 538 0.13 2.14 30.72
N PHE A 539 -0.90 1.87 29.91
CA PHE A 539 -2.24 1.66 30.42
C PHE A 539 -2.34 0.34 31.21
N GLU A 540 -3.42 0.13 31.98
CA GLU A 540 -3.54 -1.02 32.88
C GLU A 540 -4.01 -2.28 32.13
N THR A 541 -4.98 -2.12 31.23
CA THR A 541 -5.56 -3.24 30.43
C THR A 541 -5.27 -3.12 28.94
N ASP A 542 -4.26 -2.32 28.57
CA ASP A 542 -3.85 -2.08 27.20
C ASP A 542 -2.31 -1.91 27.14
N ASP A 543 -1.67 -2.52 26.13
CA ASP A 543 -0.21 -2.55 25.98
C ASP A 543 0.41 -1.24 25.44
N HIS A 544 -0.40 -0.20 25.21
CA HIS A 544 0.08 1.11 24.74
C HIS A 544 0.55 2.02 25.89
N TRP A 545 1.37 3.02 25.52
CA TRP A 545 1.82 4.03 26.46
C TRP A 545 0.70 4.96 26.89
N ASN A 546 0.70 5.30 28.18
CA ASN A 546 -0.01 6.49 28.64
C ASN A 546 0.83 7.75 28.36
N ALA A 547 0.33 8.92 28.75
CA ALA A 547 1.03 10.20 28.52
C ALA A 547 2.44 10.26 29.14
N ASN A 548 2.72 9.52 30.22
CA ASN A 548 4.05 9.48 30.83
C ASN A 548 5.04 8.67 29.98
N GLY A 549 4.61 7.52 29.43
CA GLY A 549 5.43 6.73 28.52
C GLY A 549 5.80 7.51 27.26
N HIS A 550 4.82 8.23 26.68
CA HIS A 550 5.08 9.11 25.54
C HIS A 550 6.07 10.23 25.85
N ARG A 551 5.93 10.87 27.02
CA ARG A 551 6.84 11.93 27.47
C ARG A 551 8.26 11.40 27.70
N LEU A 552 8.41 10.25 28.34
CA LEU A 552 9.73 9.62 28.56
C LEU A 552 10.41 9.30 27.24
N LEU A 553 9.68 8.75 26.26
CA LEU A 553 10.24 8.50 24.93
C LEU A 553 10.65 9.79 24.22
N ALA A 554 9.84 10.85 24.34
CA ALA A 554 10.15 12.13 23.75
C ALA A 554 11.44 12.75 24.32
N GLU A 555 11.69 12.60 25.62
CA GLU A 555 12.95 13.03 26.25
C GLU A 555 14.16 12.28 25.67
N VAL A 556 14.06 10.96 25.52
CA VAL A 556 15.12 10.14 24.92
C VAL A 556 15.36 10.51 23.46
N LEU A 557 14.30 10.62 22.66
CA LEU A 557 14.40 10.94 21.24
C LEU A 557 14.91 12.37 21.02
N ALA A 558 14.41 13.36 21.77
CA ALA A 558 14.88 14.73 21.67
C ALA A 558 16.38 14.85 22.00
N ALA A 559 16.84 14.17 23.05
CA ALA A 559 18.26 14.13 23.39
C ALA A 559 19.11 13.52 22.27
N ALA A 560 18.66 12.42 21.68
CA ALA A 560 19.35 11.77 20.56
C ALA A 560 19.39 12.64 19.30
N LEU A 561 18.33 13.39 19.02
CA LEU A 561 18.23 14.27 17.84
C LEU A 561 18.97 15.60 18.00
N ALA A 562 19.12 16.10 19.23
CA ALA A 562 19.83 17.34 19.53
C ALA A 562 21.35 17.17 19.52
N SER A 563 21.84 15.97 19.83
CA SER A 563 23.26 15.61 19.79
C SER A 563 23.41 14.30 19.02
N PRO A 564 23.24 14.33 17.68
CA PRO A 564 23.34 13.12 16.88
C PRO A 564 24.72 12.49 17.13
N PRO A 565 24.79 11.28 17.69
CA PRO A 565 26.07 10.66 17.95
C PRO A 565 26.79 10.50 16.61
N SER A 566 28.07 10.90 16.56
CA SER A 566 28.96 10.39 15.53
C SER A 566 28.80 8.87 15.49
N ALA A 567 28.76 8.27 14.30
CA ALA A 567 28.43 6.84 14.05
C ALA A 567 29.20 5.78 14.90
N SER A 568 30.07 6.19 15.81
CA SER A 568 30.90 5.40 16.70
C SER A 568 30.48 5.34 18.19
N ARG A 569 29.38 5.97 18.65
CA ARG A 569 29.05 6.03 20.10
C ARG A 569 27.67 5.50 20.56
N LEU A 570 26.97 4.71 19.75
CA LEU A 570 25.75 4.01 20.18
C LEU A 570 26.00 2.52 20.52
N ALA A 571 27.13 2.24 21.17
CA ALA A 571 27.42 0.92 21.71
C ALA A 571 27.15 0.91 23.22
N GLY A 572 26.11 0.20 23.64
CA GLY A 572 26.05 -0.32 25.00
C GLY A 572 27.22 -1.28 25.26
N PRO A 573 27.68 -1.44 26.50
CA PRO A 573 28.86 -2.25 26.79
C PRO A 573 28.51 -3.74 26.82
N SER A 574 28.65 -4.43 25.68
CA SER A 574 29.19 -5.80 25.60
C SER A 574 29.02 -6.36 24.19
N GLY A 575 30.02 -6.16 23.34
CA GLY A 575 30.21 -7.04 22.19
C GLY A 575 30.58 -8.43 22.69
N ARG A 576 29.69 -9.40 22.52
CA ARG A 576 30.11 -10.78 22.28
C ARG A 576 29.92 -11.04 20.80
N ASP A 577 31.02 -11.43 20.17
CA ASP A 577 31.16 -11.65 18.74
C ASP A 577 30.04 -12.51 18.16
N TYR A 578 29.19 -11.87 17.36
CA TYR A 578 28.40 -12.59 16.36
C TYR A 578 29.22 -12.61 15.07
N THR A 579 30.02 -13.67 14.91
CA THR A 579 30.56 -14.04 13.59
C THR A 579 29.45 -14.73 12.79
N PRO A 580 29.03 -14.20 11.63
CA PRO A 580 28.21 -14.97 10.72
C PRO A 580 29.02 -16.19 10.29
N ARG A 581 28.48 -17.40 10.51
CA ARG A 581 29.03 -18.58 9.83
C ARG A 581 28.74 -18.40 8.35
N ASP A 582 29.77 -18.02 7.60
CA ASP A 582 29.82 -18.24 6.16
C ASP A 582 29.60 -19.74 5.92
N GLY A 583 28.48 -20.06 5.26
CA GLY A 583 28.07 -21.42 4.94
C GLY A 583 27.92 -21.56 3.43
N GLN A 584 28.75 -22.45 2.89
CA GLN A 584 28.72 -23.02 1.54
C GLN A 584 27.35 -23.56 1.13
#